data_AF-A0A0D9QQD7-F1
#
_entry.id   AF-A0A0D9QQD7-F1
#
_cell.length_a   1.000
_cell.length_b   1.000
_cell.length_c   1.000
_cell.angle_alpha   90.00
_cell.angle_beta   90.00
_cell.angle_gamma   90.00
#
_symmetry.space_group_name_H-M   'P 1'
#
loop_
_entity.id
_entity.type
_entity.pdbx_description
1 polymer ?
#
loop_
_entity_poly.entity_id
_entity_poly.type
_entity_poly.pdbx_seq_one_letter_code
_entity_poly.pdbx_strand_id
1 'polypeptide(L)'
;MIIWKIYPIFLYHLVLYSFFPCTTTKGNRPSGLLLSDENINKVLSINHIDNFDNYLKIIKFQYDMTEIAKEHFKKITSQERQHLLNSKDILVQVLKENAENYKLDMPQECVQHTAEYILHELNRTYEAQKLEQVVFDTYCDFYRKEYYEYRDRQFNAAFENAHSNWANNQLTKNFDAQWKKVKWNIWVDYFNDILHTLKIKDYMLHASILHLQTNSSLCKDIYDALKISLIKTYTNPFKQEYYKFLNSSVEESEQQKKN
;
A
#
# COMPACT_ATOMS: atom_id res chain seq x y z
N MET A 1 -38.45 -41.04 10.53
CA MET A 1 -39.14 -39.88 11.14
C MET A 1 -38.08 -38.92 11.71
N ILE A 2 -37.38 -38.22 10.82
CA ILE A 2 -36.22 -37.34 11.13
C ILE A 2 -36.49 -35.97 10.49
N ILE A 3 -37.65 -35.39 10.79
CA ILE A 3 -38.05 -34.08 10.25
C ILE A 3 -38.28 -33.06 11.39
N TRP A 4 -38.19 -33.48 12.65
CA TRP A 4 -38.51 -32.62 13.81
C TRP A 4 -37.29 -32.10 14.60
N LYS A 5 -36.06 -32.18 14.07
CA LYS A 5 -34.87 -31.60 14.71
C LYS A 5 -34.18 -30.48 13.92
N ILE A 6 -34.69 -30.10 12.75
CA ILE A 6 -34.08 -29.06 11.90
C ILE A 6 -34.74 -27.68 12.10
N TYR A 7 -35.92 -27.63 12.73
CA TYR A 7 -36.69 -26.40 12.93
C TYR A 7 -36.05 -25.35 13.86
N PRO A 8 -35.27 -25.68 14.91
CA PRO A 8 -34.62 -24.66 15.73
C PRO A 8 -33.42 -23.99 15.05
N ILE A 9 -32.78 -24.67 14.09
CA ILE A 9 -31.58 -24.18 13.38
C ILE A 9 -31.98 -23.19 12.28
N PHE A 10 -33.09 -23.46 11.57
CA PHE A 10 -33.61 -22.53 10.57
C PHE A 10 -34.14 -21.22 11.18
N LEU A 11 -34.76 -21.28 12.36
CA LEU A 11 -35.20 -20.07 13.07
C LEU A 11 -34.03 -19.23 13.59
N TYR A 12 -32.91 -19.85 13.99
CA TYR A 12 -31.71 -19.13 14.42
C TYR A 12 -31.02 -18.40 13.25
N HIS A 13 -31.05 -18.97 12.04
CA HIS A 13 -30.54 -18.30 10.84
C HIS A 13 -31.49 -17.24 10.27
N LEU A 14 -32.81 -17.41 10.41
CA LEU A 14 -33.80 -16.40 9.97
C LEU A 14 -33.80 -15.13 10.83
N VAL A 15 -33.48 -15.22 12.12
CA VAL A 15 -33.37 -14.04 13.02
C VAL A 15 -32.05 -13.28 12.84
N LEU A 16 -30.96 -13.95 12.42
CA LEU A 16 -29.69 -13.27 12.11
C LEU A 16 -29.68 -12.61 10.72
N TYR A 17 -30.50 -13.09 9.77
CA TYR A 17 -30.68 -12.44 8.46
C TYR A 17 -31.68 -11.27 8.47
N SER A 18 -32.43 -11.05 9.55
CA SER A 18 -33.43 -9.97 9.64
C SER A 18 -32.90 -8.66 10.23
N PHE A 19 -31.59 -8.56 10.51
CA PHE A 19 -30.93 -7.29 10.88
C PHE A 19 -29.97 -6.73 9.82
N PHE A 20 -29.89 -7.34 8.63
CA PHE A 20 -29.32 -6.66 7.47
C PHE A 20 -30.46 -5.96 6.73
N PRO A 21 -30.48 -4.62 6.66
CA PRO A 21 -31.31 -3.97 5.67
C PRO A 21 -30.81 -4.44 4.31
N CYS A 22 -31.63 -5.24 3.64
CA CYS A 22 -31.62 -5.30 2.18
C CYS A 22 -31.96 -3.89 1.69
N THR A 23 -30.94 -3.07 1.47
CA THR A 23 -31.01 -1.95 0.53
C THR A 23 -30.12 -2.31 -0.64
N THR A 24 -30.65 -3.13 -1.54
CA THR A 24 -30.32 -3.01 -2.95
C THR A 24 -30.99 -1.74 -3.47
N THR A 25 -30.35 -0.62 -3.22
CA THR A 25 -30.47 0.54 -4.09
C THR A 25 -29.06 0.83 -4.54
N LYS A 26 -28.85 0.91 -5.87
CA LYS A 26 -27.80 1.77 -6.42
C LYS A 26 -28.15 3.18 -5.95
N GLY A 27 -27.76 3.48 -4.72
CA GLY A 27 -28.12 4.66 -3.98
C GLY A 27 -26.83 5.21 -3.44
N ASN A 28 -26.47 6.38 -3.93
CA ASN A 28 -25.43 7.24 -3.40
C ASN A 28 -25.31 7.05 -1.87
N ARG A 29 -24.18 6.52 -1.40
CA ARG A 29 -23.87 6.56 0.04
C ARG A 29 -24.02 8.02 0.48
N PRO A 30 -24.82 8.31 1.51
CA PRO A 30 -24.84 9.64 2.11
C PRO A 30 -23.42 9.97 2.57
N SER A 31 -22.91 11.13 2.17
CA SER A 31 -21.67 11.69 2.70
C SER A 31 -21.77 11.74 4.22
N GLY A 32 -20.88 11.03 4.92
CA GLY A 32 -20.80 11.07 6.39
C GLY A 32 -21.25 9.81 7.15
N LEU A 33 -21.51 8.68 6.51
CA LEU A 33 -21.65 7.40 7.21
C LEU A 33 -20.29 6.95 7.79
N LEU A 34 -20.26 6.59 9.08
CA LEU A 34 -19.11 5.95 9.72
C LEU A 34 -18.77 4.66 8.93
N LEU A 35 -17.54 4.55 8.43
CA LEU A 35 -17.08 3.32 7.79
C LEU A 35 -17.04 2.18 8.80
N SER A 36 -17.24 0.95 8.34
CA SER A 36 -16.92 -0.23 9.15
C SER A 36 -15.42 -0.29 9.43
N ASP A 37 -15.06 -0.78 10.62
CA ASP A 37 -13.66 -1.02 11.02
C ASP A 37 -12.91 -1.88 9.99
N GLU A 38 -13.63 -2.78 9.32
CA GLU A 38 -13.12 -3.60 8.22
C GLU A 38 -12.54 -2.77 7.06
N ASN A 39 -13.21 -1.68 6.64
CA ASN A 39 -12.73 -0.82 5.56
C ASN A 39 -11.49 -0.02 5.99
N ILE A 40 -11.46 0.45 7.24
CA ILE A 40 -10.30 1.16 7.79
C ILE A 40 -9.11 0.21 7.90
N ASN A 41 -9.32 -0.98 8.47
CA ASN A 41 -8.29 -2.00 8.61
C ASN A 41 -7.75 -2.45 7.25
N LYS A 42 -8.62 -2.56 6.23
CA LYS A 42 -8.20 -2.85 4.86
C LYS A 42 -7.28 -1.78 4.29
N VAL A 43 -7.61 -0.50 4.47
CA VAL A 43 -6.73 0.60 4.03
C VAL A 43 -5.41 0.60 4.79
N LEU A 44 -5.44 0.38 6.11
CA LEU A 44 -4.25 0.33 6.94
C LEU A 44 -3.38 -0.91 6.69
N SER A 45 -3.96 -2.00 6.18
CA SER A 45 -3.25 -3.24 5.84
C SER A 45 -2.15 -3.04 4.80
N ILE A 46 -2.23 -1.98 3.98
CA ILE A 46 -1.19 -1.63 3.01
C ILE A 46 0.17 -1.31 3.67
N ASN A 47 0.21 -1.07 4.98
CA ASN A 47 1.46 -0.87 5.74
C ASN A 47 1.91 -2.12 6.50
N HIS A 48 1.25 -3.27 6.31
CA HIS A 48 1.71 -4.53 6.89
C HIS A 48 2.92 -5.06 6.12
N ILE A 49 4.01 -5.35 6.82
CA ILE A 49 5.28 -5.78 6.23
C ILE A 49 5.71 -7.09 6.89
N ASP A 50 5.53 -8.20 6.17
CA ASP A 50 6.10 -9.50 6.57
C ASP A 50 7.53 -9.67 6.04
N ASN A 51 7.71 -9.43 4.73
CA ASN A 51 8.99 -9.44 4.06
C ASN A 51 9.15 -8.13 3.29
N PHE A 52 10.17 -7.35 3.63
CA PHE A 52 10.33 -6.01 3.10
C PHE A 52 10.65 -5.96 1.60
N ASP A 53 11.48 -6.88 1.10
CA ASP A 53 11.80 -6.95 -0.34
C ASP A 53 10.56 -7.34 -1.16
N ASN A 54 9.83 -8.37 -0.71
CA ASN A 54 8.58 -8.77 -1.38
C ASN A 54 7.54 -7.64 -1.32
N TYR A 55 7.43 -6.95 -0.18
CA TYR A 55 6.56 -5.81 0.00
C TYR A 55 6.84 -4.68 -1.01
N LEU A 56 8.12 -4.30 -1.19
CA LEU A 56 8.51 -3.30 -2.18
C LEU A 56 8.20 -3.75 -3.63
N LYS A 57 8.41 -5.03 -3.94
CA LYS A 57 8.07 -5.59 -5.25
C LYS A 57 6.57 -5.58 -5.52
N ILE A 58 5.75 -5.94 -4.53
CA ILE A 58 4.29 -5.89 -4.62
C ILE A 58 3.80 -4.46 -4.88
N ILE A 59 4.35 -3.47 -4.18
CA ILE A 59 4.00 -2.06 -4.41
C ILE A 59 4.26 -1.64 -5.87
N LYS A 60 5.45 -1.96 -6.39
CA LYS A 60 5.80 -1.65 -7.79
C LYS A 60 4.86 -2.34 -8.77
N PHE A 61 4.62 -3.64 -8.56
CA PHE A 61 3.69 -4.42 -9.38
C PHE A 61 2.28 -3.81 -9.40
N GLN A 62 1.73 -3.47 -8.23
CA GLN A 62 0.41 -2.86 -8.12
C GLN A 62 0.31 -1.54 -8.88
N TYR A 63 1.34 -0.71 -8.76
CA TYR A 63 1.42 0.56 -9.47
C TYR A 63 1.51 0.36 -10.99
N ASP A 64 2.42 -0.51 -11.45
CA ASP A 64 2.60 -0.79 -12.87
C ASP A 64 1.33 -1.33 -13.52
N MET A 65 0.66 -2.29 -12.87
CA MET A 65 -0.61 -2.84 -13.35
C MET A 65 -1.72 -1.79 -13.40
N THR A 66 -1.74 -0.88 -12.43
CA THR A 66 -2.69 0.24 -12.41
C THR A 66 -2.46 1.20 -13.58
N GLU A 67 -1.20 1.57 -13.84
CA GLU A 67 -0.87 2.48 -14.94
C GLU A 67 -1.13 1.84 -16.31
N ILE A 68 -0.81 0.55 -16.47
CA ILE A 68 -1.17 -0.22 -17.68
C ILE A 68 -2.69 -0.21 -17.89
N ALA A 69 -3.47 -0.48 -16.84
CA ALA A 69 -4.92 -0.49 -16.91
C ALA A 69 -5.48 0.91 -17.29
N LYS A 70 -4.97 1.98 -16.69
CA LYS A 70 -5.35 3.37 -17.00
C LYS A 70 -5.04 3.72 -18.46
N GLU A 71 -3.85 3.38 -18.94
CA GLU A 71 -3.44 3.66 -20.32
C GLU A 71 -4.27 2.88 -21.35
N HIS A 72 -4.60 1.61 -21.05
CA HIS A 72 -5.51 0.84 -21.88
C HIS A 72 -6.92 1.45 -21.88
N PHE A 73 -7.44 1.81 -20.70
CA PHE A 73 -8.78 2.37 -20.52
C PHE A 73 -8.99 3.66 -21.33
N LYS A 74 -7.96 4.51 -21.46
CA LYS A 74 -7.99 5.72 -22.29
C LYS A 74 -8.18 5.43 -23.78
N LYS A 75 -7.70 4.29 -24.28
CA LYS A 75 -7.63 3.95 -25.71
C LYS A 75 -8.83 3.15 -26.22
N ILE A 76 -9.64 2.59 -25.32
CA ILE A 76 -10.82 1.79 -25.66
C ILE A 76 -12.10 2.61 -25.72
N THR A 77 -13.12 2.05 -26.38
CA THR A 77 -14.45 2.66 -26.56
C THR A 77 -15.26 2.69 -25.27
N SER A 78 -16.29 3.53 -25.18
CA SER A 78 -17.16 3.61 -24.00
C SER A 78 -17.86 2.29 -23.65
N GLN A 79 -18.22 1.48 -24.66
CA GLN A 79 -18.83 0.17 -24.43
C GLN A 79 -17.83 -0.83 -23.83
N GLU A 80 -16.60 -0.84 -24.34
CA GLU A 80 -15.51 -1.67 -23.79
C GLU A 80 -15.13 -1.23 -22.37
N ARG A 81 -15.11 0.09 -22.10
CA ARG A 81 -14.90 0.62 -20.75
C ARG A 81 -15.93 0.07 -19.78
N GLN A 82 -17.21 0.12 -20.14
CA GLN A 82 -18.28 -0.38 -19.28
C GLN A 82 -18.19 -1.90 -19.06
N HIS A 83 -17.77 -2.66 -20.07
CA HIS A 83 -17.53 -4.09 -19.89
C HIS A 83 -16.37 -4.36 -18.92
N LEU A 84 -15.25 -3.64 -19.09
CA LEU A 84 -14.07 -3.76 -18.23
C LEU A 84 -14.38 -3.42 -16.77
N LEU A 85 -15.13 -2.34 -16.53
CA LEU A 85 -15.56 -1.93 -15.19
C LEU A 85 -16.44 -2.96 -14.47
N ASN A 86 -17.10 -3.85 -15.22
CA ASN A 86 -17.93 -4.93 -14.67
C ASN A 86 -17.21 -6.29 -14.62
N SER A 87 -15.92 -6.35 -14.95
CA SER A 87 -15.16 -7.60 -15.16
C SER A 87 -14.09 -7.85 -14.09
N LYS A 88 -14.44 -7.70 -12.81
CA LYS A 88 -13.49 -7.87 -11.69
C LYS A 88 -12.78 -9.23 -11.70
N ASP A 89 -13.51 -10.32 -11.93
CA ASP A 89 -12.93 -11.67 -11.88
C ASP A 89 -11.91 -11.90 -13.00
N ILE A 90 -12.14 -11.31 -14.18
CA ILE A 90 -11.19 -11.33 -15.29
C ILE A 90 -9.94 -10.54 -14.90
N LEU A 91 -10.09 -9.36 -14.30
CA LEU A 91 -8.95 -8.57 -13.83
C LEU A 91 -8.15 -9.33 -12.75
N VAL A 92 -8.82 -10.02 -11.83
CA VAL A 92 -8.15 -10.88 -10.84
C VAL A 92 -7.35 -11.97 -11.54
N GLN A 93 -7.90 -12.64 -12.56
CA GLN A 93 -7.16 -13.66 -13.31
C GLN A 93 -5.93 -13.07 -14.01
N VAL A 94 -6.08 -11.95 -14.72
CA VAL A 94 -4.97 -11.27 -15.40
C VAL A 94 -3.87 -10.86 -14.42
N LEU A 95 -4.24 -10.35 -13.24
CA LEU A 95 -3.27 -9.97 -12.21
C LEU A 95 -2.51 -11.18 -11.65
N LYS A 96 -3.17 -12.35 -11.49
CA LYS A 96 -2.48 -13.57 -11.08
C LYS A 96 -1.45 -14.01 -12.10
N GLU A 97 -1.85 -14.11 -13.36
CA GLU A 97 -0.98 -14.52 -14.46
C GLU A 97 0.23 -13.57 -14.57
N ASN A 98 0.02 -12.26 -14.40
CA ASN A 98 1.11 -11.29 -14.38
C ASN A 98 1.99 -11.45 -13.13
N ALA A 99 1.44 -11.65 -11.93
CA ALA A 99 2.23 -11.87 -10.72
C ALA A 99 3.13 -13.10 -10.85
N GLU A 100 2.61 -14.20 -11.41
CA GLU A 100 3.36 -15.43 -11.70
C GLU A 100 4.51 -15.17 -12.70
N ASN A 101 4.25 -14.43 -13.79
CA ASN A 101 5.27 -14.06 -14.76
C ASN A 101 6.39 -13.20 -14.14
N TYR A 102 6.05 -12.35 -13.16
CA TYR A 102 7.01 -11.55 -12.39
C TYR A 102 7.68 -12.35 -11.26
N LYS A 103 7.33 -13.62 -11.08
CA LYS A 103 7.79 -14.49 -9.98
C LYS A 103 7.49 -13.88 -8.61
N LEU A 104 6.33 -13.24 -8.47
CA LEU A 104 5.84 -12.66 -7.23
C LEU A 104 4.85 -13.59 -6.57
N ASP A 105 5.15 -13.99 -5.34
CA ASP A 105 4.20 -14.69 -4.49
C ASP A 105 3.25 -13.67 -3.86
N MET A 106 2.08 -13.51 -4.49
CA MET A 106 1.02 -12.61 -4.04
C MET A 106 -0.14 -13.42 -3.46
N PRO A 107 -0.49 -13.22 -2.17
CA PRO A 107 -1.68 -13.81 -1.60
C PRO A 107 -2.94 -13.44 -2.40
N GLN A 108 -3.89 -14.37 -2.47
CA GLN A 108 -5.16 -14.20 -3.19
C GLN A 108 -5.88 -12.90 -2.79
N GLU A 109 -5.86 -12.57 -1.50
CA GLU A 109 -6.46 -11.36 -0.94
C GLU A 109 -5.78 -10.09 -1.49
N CYS A 110 -4.45 -10.07 -1.61
CA CYS A 110 -3.71 -8.95 -2.20
C CYS A 110 -4.07 -8.76 -3.68
N VAL A 111 -4.24 -9.85 -4.44
CA VAL A 111 -4.66 -9.77 -5.85
C VAL A 111 -6.08 -9.19 -5.96
N GLN A 112 -7.01 -9.65 -5.12
CA GLN A 112 -8.37 -9.13 -5.09
C GLN A 112 -8.42 -7.65 -4.73
N HIS A 113 -7.66 -7.24 -3.72
CA HIS A 113 -7.55 -5.83 -3.33
C HIS A 113 -6.95 -4.97 -4.45
N THR A 114 -5.96 -5.49 -5.18
CA THR A 114 -5.36 -4.80 -6.32
C THR A 114 -6.38 -4.62 -7.45
N ALA A 115 -7.16 -5.66 -7.77
CA ALA A 115 -8.21 -5.57 -8.77
C ALA A 115 -9.28 -4.53 -8.40
N GLU A 116 -9.70 -4.50 -7.14
CA GLU A 116 -10.65 -3.49 -6.65
C GLU A 116 -10.08 -2.07 -6.73
N TYR A 117 -8.83 -1.88 -6.30
CA TYR A 117 -8.14 -0.60 -6.39
C TYR A 117 -8.11 -0.07 -7.83
N ILE A 118 -7.71 -0.93 -8.79
CA ILE A 118 -7.68 -0.57 -10.22
C ILE A 118 -9.08 -0.18 -10.71
N LEU A 119 -10.11 -0.99 -10.41
CA LEU A 119 -11.48 -0.68 -10.84
C LEU A 119 -11.98 0.66 -10.27
N HIS A 120 -11.64 0.98 -9.03
CA HIS A 120 -11.96 2.28 -8.45
C HIS A 120 -11.25 3.43 -9.15
N GLU A 121 -9.95 3.32 -9.45
CA GLU A 121 -9.21 4.34 -10.21
C GLU A 121 -9.80 4.56 -11.61
N LEU A 122 -10.20 3.49 -12.29
CA LEU A 122 -10.82 3.56 -13.62
C LEU A 122 -12.22 4.21 -13.55
N ASN A 123 -13.04 3.82 -12.57
CA ASN A 123 -14.36 4.42 -12.35
C ASN A 123 -14.26 5.92 -12.05
N ARG A 124 -13.28 6.33 -11.23
CA ARG A 124 -13.05 7.75 -10.90
C ARG A 124 -12.75 8.61 -12.13
N THR A 125 -12.13 8.01 -13.15
CA THR A 125 -11.84 8.69 -14.42
C THR A 125 -13.09 8.82 -15.31
N TYR A 126 -14.10 7.99 -15.07
CA TYR A 126 -15.33 7.92 -15.87
C TYR A 126 -16.50 8.71 -15.26
N GLU A 127 -16.59 8.79 -13.92
CA GLU A 127 -17.71 9.43 -13.22
C GLU A 127 -17.41 10.89 -12.85
N ALA A 128 -18.41 11.77 -13.00
CA ALA A 128 -18.31 13.15 -12.52
C ALA A 128 -18.34 13.19 -10.98
N GLN A 129 -17.31 13.79 -10.36
CA GLN A 129 -17.28 13.98 -8.91
C GLN A 129 -18.36 14.97 -8.45
N LYS A 130 -18.94 14.68 -7.28
CA LYS A 130 -19.86 15.62 -6.60
C LYS A 130 -19.07 16.74 -5.94
N LEU A 131 -19.61 17.96 -6.00
CA LEU A 131 -18.99 19.18 -5.43
C LEU A 131 -18.64 19.07 -3.95
N GLU A 132 -19.48 18.42 -3.13
CA GLU A 132 -19.21 18.19 -1.70
C GLU A 132 -18.01 17.28 -1.47
N GLN A 133 -17.83 16.26 -2.33
CA GLN A 133 -16.69 15.35 -2.25
C GLN A 133 -15.38 16.10 -2.56
N VAL A 134 -15.40 17.06 -3.50
CA VAL A 134 -14.23 17.89 -3.81
C VAL A 134 -13.76 18.68 -2.59
N VAL A 135 -14.69 19.21 -1.80
CA VAL A 135 -14.37 19.92 -0.56
C VAL A 135 -13.75 18.98 0.47
N PHE A 136 -14.32 17.79 0.67
CA PHE A 136 -13.75 16.79 1.60
C PHE A 136 -12.38 16.29 1.15
N ASP A 137 -12.19 16.04 -0.15
CA ASP A 137 -10.91 15.65 -0.74
C ASP A 137 -9.84 16.71 -0.47
N THR A 138 -10.20 18.00 -0.57
CA THR A 138 -9.31 19.13 -0.26
C THR A 138 -8.88 19.15 1.21
N TYR A 139 -9.78 18.87 2.15
CA TYR A 139 -9.40 18.74 3.57
C TYR A 139 -8.54 17.49 3.81
N CYS A 140 -8.83 16.39 3.11
CA CYS A 140 -8.04 15.17 3.19
C CYS A 140 -6.60 15.38 2.68
N ASP A 141 -6.43 16.24 1.67
CA ASP A 141 -5.13 16.68 1.16
C ASP A 141 -4.29 17.43 2.20
N PHE A 142 -4.91 18.18 3.10
CA PHE A 142 -4.21 18.84 4.19
C PHE A 142 -3.57 17.81 5.13
N TYR A 143 -4.35 16.82 5.60
CA TYR A 143 -3.84 15.76 6.48
C TYR A 143 -2.78 14.89 5.79
N ARG A 144 -2.96 14.62 4.49
CA ARG A 144 -1.94 13.96 3.67
C ARG A 144 -0.61 14.69 3.72
N LYS A 145 -0.63 16.01 3.51
CA LYS A 145 0.59 16.82 3.50
C LYS A 145 1.31 16.76 4.84
N GLU A 146 0.58 16.91 5.95
CA GLU A 146 1.16 16.81 7.29
C GLU A 146 1.80 15.43 7.55
N TYR A 147 1.12 14.35 7.12
CA TYR A 147 1.66 12.99 7.22
C TYR A 147 2.93 12.82 6.38
N TYR A 148 2.95 13.31 5.14
CA TYR A 148 4.11 13.20 4.24
C TYR A 148 5.32 13.96 4.78
N GLU A 149 5.12 15.18 5.29
CA GLU A 149 6.18 15.96 5.92
C GLU A 149 6.73 15.24 7.16
N TYR A 150 5.86 14.68 8.00
CA TYR A 150 6.29 13.90 9.15
C TYR A 150 7.10 12.67 8.73
N ARG A 151 6.59 11.89 7.77
CA ARG A 151 7.23 10.70 7.22
C ARG A 151 8.62 11.01 6.67
N ASP A 152 8.74 12.03 5.83
CA ASP A 152 10.01 12.40 5.20
C ASP A 152 11.05 12.81 6.26
N ARG A 153 10.63 13.51 7.33
CA ARG A 153 11.52 13.78 8.47
C ARG A 153 12.01 12.51 9.15
N GLN A 154 11.13 11.52 9.36
CA GLN A 154 11.54 10.25 9.99
C GLN A 154 12.49 9.44 9.09
N PHE A 155 12.23 9.41 7.78
CA PHE A 155 13.08 8.71 6.83
C PHE A 155 14.46 9.38 6.68
N ASN A 156 14.51 10.72 6.66
CA ASN A 156 15.78 11.45 6.68
C ASN A 156 16.56 11.19 7.98
N ALA A 157 15.89 11.18 9.13
CA ALA A 157 16.56 10.85 10.39
C ALA A 157 17.14 9.43 10.38
N ALA A 158 16.43 8.45 9.81
CA ALA A 158 16.94 7.08 9.66
C ALA A 158 18.16 7.04 8.73
N PHE A 159 18.14 7.78 7.62
CA PHE A 159 19.27 7.91 6.70
C PHE A 159 20.51 8.52 7.39
N GLU A 160 20.35 9.62 8.11
CA GLU A 160 21.46 10.27 8.83
C GLU A 160 22.04 9.37 9.93
N ASN A 161 21.18 8.59 10.62
CA ASN A 161 21.64 7.59 11.59
C ASN A 161 22.48 6.49 10.92
N ALA A 162 22.06 6.00 9.75
CA ALA A 162 22.82 5.02 8.97
C ALA A 162 24.16 5.60 8.49
N HIS A 163 24.17 6.85 8.04
CA HIS A 163 25.38 7.56 7.61
C HIS A 163 26.37 7.75 8.76
N SER A 164 25.88 8.22 9.91
CA SER A 164 26.68 8.39 11.12
C SER A 164 27.25 7.05 11.61
N ASN A 165 26.45 5.98 11.58
CA ASN A 165 26.95 4.65 11.88
C ASN A 165 28.03 4.22 10.88
N TRP A 166 27.82 4.38 9.57
CA TRP A 166 28.80 4.04 8.55
C TRP A 166 30.15 4.76 8.72
N ALA A 167 30.09 6.04 9.10
CA ALA A 167 31.28 6.85 9.35
C ALA A 167 32.04 6.38 10.60
N ASN A 168 31.33 6.09 11.69
CA ASN A 168 31.91 5.96 13.04
C ASN A 168 31.95 4.53 13.61
N ASN A 169 31.38 3.53 12.91
CA ASN A 169 31.34 2.14 13.38
C ASN A 169 32.76 1.54 13.46
N GLN A 170 33.05 0.82 14.54
CA GLN A 170 34.35 0.16 14.75
C GLN A 170 34.69 -0.83 13.63
N LEU A 171 33.69 -1.49 13.06
CA LEU A 171 33.85 -2.45 11.96
C LEU A 171 34.37 -1.77 10.68
N THR A 172 34.05 -0.50 10.46
CA THR A 172 34.36 0.24 9.23
C THR A 172 35.40 1.34 9.44
N LYS A 173 35.92 1.48 10.67
CA LYS A 173 36.88 2.52 11.08
C LYS A 173 38.15 2.51 10.23
N ASN A 174 38.66 1.32 9.92
CA ASN A 174 39.95 1.15 9.25
C ASN A 174 39.80 0.92 7.73
N PHE A 175 38.61 1.13 7.17
CA PHE A 175 38.41 1.02 5.73
C PHE A 175 38.98 2.24 5.01
N ASP A 176 39.49 2.03 3.79
CA ASP A 176 39.94 3.13 2.94
C ASP A 176 38.82 4.15 2.72
N ALA A 177 39.16 5.45 2.78
CA ALA A 177 38.18 6.52 2.74
C ALA A 177 37.49 6.62 1.37
N GLN A 178 38.21 6.37 0.27
CA GLN A 178 37.61 6.40 -1.07
C GLN A 178 36.69 5.19 -1.27
N TRP A 179 37.11 4.01 -0.81
CA TRP A 179 36.27 2.82 -0.81
C TRP A 179 35.00 3.03 0.02
N LYS A 180 35.12 3.64 1.22
CA LYS A 180 33.96 3.96 2.06
C LYS A 180 32.97 4.87 1.34
N LYS A 181 33.48 5.86 0.60
CA LYS A 181 32.67 6.78 -0.19
C LYS A 181 31.94 6.06 -1.33
N VAL A 182 32.63 5.18 -2.07
CA VAL A 182 32.02 4.40 -3.15
C VAL A 182 30.90 3.50 -2.62
N LYS A 183 31.13 2.77 -1.53
CA LYS A 183 30.11 1.90 -0.93
C LYS A 183 28.94 2.68 -0.36
N TRP A 184 29.20 3.82 0.26
CA TRP A 184 28.13 4.69 0.73
C TRP A 184 27.26 5.17 -0.43
N ASN A 185 27.84 5.58 -1.56
CA ASN A 185 27.04 5.99 -2.72
C ASN A 185 26.11 4.88 -3.22
N ILE A 186 26.58 3.62 -3.25
CA ILE A 186 25.73 2.47 -3.60
C ILE A 186 24.56 2.33 -2.62
N TRP A 187 24.81 2.49 -1.33
CA TRP A 187 23.75 2.50 -0.32
C TRP A 187 22.77 3.66 -0.51
N VAL A 188 23.27 4.86 -0.83
CA VAL A 188 22.43 6.04 -1.11
C VAL A 188 21.48 5.77 -2.26
N ASP A 189 21.99 5.25 -3.38
CA ASP A 189 21.19 4.94 -4.56
C ASP A 189 20.12 3.89 -4.23
N TYR A 190 20.51 2.80 -3.55
CA TYR A 190 19.59 1.76 -3.11
C TYR A 190 18.51 2.27 -2.14
N PHE A 191 18.88 3.09 -1.16
CA PHE A 191 17.94 3.64 -0.20
C PHE A 191 16.98 4.63 -0.87
N ASN A 192 17.45 5.42 -1.82
CA ASN A 192 16.59 6.31 -2.61
C ASN A 192 15.55 5.52 -3.42
N ASP A 193 15.90 4.36 -3.99
CA ASP A 193 14.95 3.47 -4.67
C ASP A 193 13.87 2.94 -3.72
N ILE A 194 14.25 2.60 -2.48
CA ILE A 194 13.28 2.25 -1.42
C ILE A 194 12.33 3.43 -1.17
N LEU A 195 12.87 4.62 -0.91
CA LEU A 195 12.06 5.81 -0.62
C LEU A 195 11.13 6.17 -1.77
N HIS A 196 11.58 6.05 -3.02
CA HIS A 196 10.76 6.27 -4.20
C HIS A 196 9.57 5.28 -4.23
N THR A 197 9.84 4.01 -3.98
CA THR A 197 8.80 2.96 -3.93
C THR A 197 7.79 3.24 -2.82
N LEU A 198 8.24 3.65 -1.63
CA LEU A 198 7.33 4.00 -0.54
C LEU A 198 6.47 5.24 -0.85
N LYS A 199 7.00 6.21 -1.60
CA LYS A 199 6.21 7.35 -2.08
C LYS A 199 5.11 6.92 -3.06
N ILE A 200 5.39 5.95 -3.94
CA ILE A 200 4.36 5.34 -4.81
C ILE A 200 3.27 4.68 -3.95
N LYS A 201 3.65 3.89 -2.94
CA LYS A 201 2.69 3.31 -2.00
C LYS A 201 1.85 4.37 -1.29
N ASP A 202 2.46 5.47 -0.85
CA ASP A 202 1.74 6.56 -0.17
C ASP A 202 0.75 7.28 -1.10
N TYR A 203 1.07 7.39 -2.39
CA TYR A 203 0.13 7.85 -3.40
C TYR A 203 -1.06 6.89 -3.55
N MET A 204 -0.80 5.59 -3.68
CA MET A 204 -1.86 4.57 -3.79
C MET A 204 -2.73 4.49 -2.52
N LEU A 205 -2.12 4.63 -1.35
CA LEU A 205 -2.82 4.71 -0.06
C LEU A 205 -3.75 5.92 -0.02
N HIS A 206 -3.27 7.10 -0.42
CA HIS A 206 -4.13 8.28 -0.47
C HIS A 206 -5.30 8.10 -1.44
N ALA A 207 -5.05 7.60 -2.65
CA ALA A 207 -6.10 7.28 -3.60
C ALA A 207 -7.13 6.30 -3.01
N SER A 208 -6.66 5.27 -2.29
CA SER A 208 -7.52 4.31 -1.58
C SER A 208 -8.37 4.98 -0.49
N ILE A 209 -7.82 5.96 0.24
CA ILE A 209 -8.59 6.75 1.21
C ILE A 209 -9.68 7.57 0.48
N LEU A 210 -9.36 8.19 -0.65
CA LEU A 210 -10.34 8.95 -1.43
C LEU A 210 -11.45 8.06 -2.01
N HIS A 211 -11.13 6.81 -2.38
CA HIS A 211 -12.13 5.83 -2.85
C HIS A 211 -13.21 5.52 -1.82
N LEU A 212 -12.92 5.71 -0.52
CA LEU A 212 -13.88 5.51 0.53
C LEU A 212 -14.98 6.60 0.56
N GLN A 213 -14.78 7.72 -0.14
CA GLN A 213 -15.71 8.88 -0.20
C GLN A 213 -16.12 9.35 1.20
N THR A 214 -15.15 9.45 2.11
CA THR A 214 -15.38 9.78 3.52
C THR A 214 -15.46 11.27 3.76
N ASN A 215 -15.97 11.65 4.94
CA ASN A 215 -15.82 13.01 5.44
C ASN A 215 -14.37 13.31 5.86
N SER A 216 -14.08 14.58 6.11
CA SER A 216 -12.75 15.07 6.52
C SER A 216 -12.26 14.48 7.86
N SER A 217 -13.16 14.29 8.83
CA SER A 217 -12.82 13.74 10.16
C SER A 217 -12.23 12.34 10.06
N LEU A 218 -12.83 11.48 9.25
CA LEU A 218 -12.36 10.11 9.10
C LEU A 218 -11.02 10.03 8.35
N CYS A 219 -10.82 10.90 7.35
CA CYS A 219 -9.51 11.01 6.69
C CYS A 219 -8.42 11.44 7.70
N LYS A 220 -8.72 12.38 8.60
CA LYS A 220 -7.82 12.76 9.69
C LYS A 220 -7.46 11.55 10.57
N ASP A 221 -8.45 10.79 11.02
CA ASP A 221 -8.22 9.65 11.91
C ASP A 221 -7.34 8.58 11.26
N ILE A 222 -7.51 8.33 9.95
CA ILE A 222 -6.64 7.43 9.18
C ILE A 222 -5.21 7.96 9.18
N TYR A 223 -4.99 9.24 8.85
CA TYR A 223 -3.64 9.83 8.83
C TYR A 223 -2.99 9.91 10.21
N ASP A 224 -3.75 10.14 11.27
CA ASP A 224 -3.26 10.07 12.64
C ASP A 224 -2.81 8.65 13.01
N ALA A 225 -3.59 7.62 12.64
CA ALA A 225 -3.21 6.23 12.83
C ALA A 225 -1.96 5.84 12.01
N LEU A 226 -1.85 6.32 10.78
CA LEU A 226 -0.67 6.14 9.92
C LEU A 226 0.57 6.78 10.54
N LYS A 227 0.44 7.98 11.11
CA LYS A 227 1.53 8.69 11.80
C LYS A 227 2.02 7.91 13.03
N ILE A 228 1.10 7.41 13.85
CA ILE A 228 1.41 6.63 15.06
C ILE A 228 2.13 5.32 14.71
N SER A 229 1.66 4.64 13.67
CA SER A 229 2.20 3.33 13.26
C SER A 229 3.48 3.40 12.43
N LEU A 230 3.82 4.55 11.85
CA LEU A 230 4.95 4.71 10.91
C LEU A 230 6.27 4.19 11.47
N ILE A 231 6.67 4.65 12.65
CA ILE A 231 7.95 4.27 13.27
C ILE A 231 7.99 2.77 13.52
N LYS A 232 6.92 2.22 14.09
CA LYS A 232 6.81 0.78 14.37
C LYS A 232 6.93 -0.06 13.09
N THR A 233 6.34 0.43 12.00
CA THR A 233 6.32 -0.25 10.70
C THR A 233 7.70 -0.31 10.06
N TYR A 234 8.43 0.80 10.00
CA TYR A 234 9.64 0.91 9.18
C TYR A 234 10.98 0.81 9.95
N THR A 235 10.97 0.89 11.29
CA THR A 235 12.22 0.82 12.08
C THR A 235 12.98 -0.48 11.83
N ASN A 236 12.30 -1.63 11.93
CA ASN A 236 12.95 -2.92 11.77
C ASN A 236 13.37 -3.18 10.32
N PRO A 237 12.52 -2.96 9.30
CA PRO A 237 12.93 -3.11 7.90
C PRO A 237 14.15 -2.26 7.52
N PHE A 238 14.15 -0.97 7.84
CA PHE A 238 15.27 -0.09 7.48
C PHE A 238 16.55 -0.50 8.20
N LYS A 239 16.45 -0.89 9.47
CA LYS A 239 17.57 -1.43 10.23
C LYS A 239 18.13 -2.68 9.55
N GLN A 240 17.28 -3.63 9.16
CA GLN A 240 17.70 -4.87 8.51
C GLN A 240 18.42 -4.60 7.18
N GLU A 241 17.86 -3.74 6.32
CA GLU A 241 18.52 -3.38 5.06
C GLU A 241 19.89 -2.73 5.29
N TYR A 242 19.98 -1.84 6.26
CA TYR A 242 21.26 -1.22 6.61
C TYR A 242 22.29 -2.24 7.10
N TYR A 243 21.89 -3.18 7.96
CA TYR A 243 22.82 -4.22 8.44
C TYR A 243 23.22 -5.21 7.35
N LYS A 244 22.34 -5.52 6.39
CA LYS A 244 22.71 -6.31 5.20
C LYS A 244 23.81 -5.60 4.40
N PHE A 245 23.65 -4.30 4.16
CA PHE A 245 24.66 -3.48 3.50
C PHE A 245 25.98 -3.43 4.29
N LEU A 246 25.91 -3.21 5.60
CA LEU A 246 27.08 -3.13 6.46
C LEU A 246 27.86 -4.46 6.45
N ASN A 247 27.17 -5.58 6.66
CA ASN A 247 27.80 -6.89 6.74
C ASN A 247 28.43 -7.30 5.40
N SER A 248 27.70 -7.14 4.29
CA SER A 248 28.24 -7.43 2.95
C SER A 248 29.46 -6.57 2.62
N SER A 249 29.46 -5.29 3.03
CA SER A 249 30.61 -4.40 2.88
C SER A 249 31.82 -4.87 3.70
N VAL A 250 31.60 -5.33 4.93
CA VAL A 250 32.67 -5.87 5.79
C VAL A 250 33.27 -7.14 5.18
N GLU A 251 32.43 -8.07 4.74
CA GLU A 251 32.87 -9.32 4.10
C GLU A 251 33.70 -9.07 2.84
N GLU A 252 33.26 -8.15 1.98
CA GLU A 252 34.00 -7.78 0.77
C GLU A 252 35.38 -7.18 1.09
N SER A 253 35.45 -6.29 2.09
CA SER A 253 36.70 -5.71 2.55
C SER A 253 37.67 -6.77 3.10
N GLU A 254 37.16 -7.77 3.82
CA GLU A 254 37.98 -8.89 4.30
C GLU A 254 38.49 -9.79 3.18
N GLN A 255 37.70 -10.02 2.14
CA GLN A 255 38.12 -10.79 0.97
C GLN A 255 39.23 -10.07 0.18
N GLN A 256 39.13 -8.75 0.03
CA GLN A 256 40.17 -7.94 -0.63
C GLN A 256 41.51 -7.95 0.10
N LYS A 257 41.53 -8.17 1.42
CA LYS A 257 42.77 -8.29 2.21
C LYS A 257 43.44 -9.65 2.10
N LYS A 258 42.72 -10.68 1.63
CA LYS A 258 43.23 -12.06 1.51
C LYS A 258 43.83 -12.34 0.12
N ASN A 259 43.55 -11.48 -0.86
CA ASN A 259 44.07 -11.54 -2.23
C ASN A 259 45.18 -10.51 -2.43
#